data_AF-W6RN87-F1
#
_entry.id   AF-W6RN87-F1
#
_cell.length_a   1.000
_cell.length_b   1.000
_cell.length_c   1.000
_cell.angle_alpha   90.00
_cell.angle_beta   90.00
_cell.angle_gamma   90.00
#
_symmetry.space_group_name_H-M   'P 1'
#
loop_
_entity.id
_entity.type
_entity.pdbx_description
1 polymer ?
#
loop_
_entity_poly.entity_id
_entity_poly.type
_entity_poly.pdbx_seq_one_letter_code
_entity_poly.pdbx_strand_id
1 'polypeptide(L)'
;MASELPGSEIIIGGGQEIYELFLPLAERIHLTVLDTVFGGDRFFPFVPEDEFSICAEERVEGAIPYTRRIYERSSGFPNSRDKV
;
A
#
# COMPACT_ATOMS: atom_id res chain seq x y z
N MET A 1 -5.73 -17.17 14.50
CA MET A 1 -5.50 -15.75 14.09
C MET A 1 -4.59 -15.72 12.87
N ALA A 2 -4.55 -14.66 12.07
CA ALA A 2 -3.61 -14.58 10.92
C ALA A 2 -2.13 -14.72 11.36
N SER A 3 -1.83 -14.39 12.61
CA SER A 3 -0.55 -14.64 13.30
C SER A 3 -0.17 -16.12 13.46
N GLU A 4 -1.05 -17.05 13.12
CA GLU A 4 -0.81 -18.51 13.19
C GLU A 4 -0.52 -19.13 11.81
N LEU A 5 -0.57 -18.33 10.73
CA LEU A 5 -0.27 -18.81 9.38
C LEU A 5 1.25 -18.88 9.14
N PRO A 6 1.76 -19.97 8.56
CA PRO A 6 3.16 -20.08 8.18
C PRO A 6 3.44 -19.21 6.93
N GLY A 7 4.31 -18.22 7.07
CA GLY A 7 4.63 -17.23 6.05
C GLY A 7 4.65 -15.83 6.67
N SER A 8 5.72 -15.08 6.46
CA SER A 8 6.07 -13.89 7.26
C SER A 8 5.27 -12.63 6.95
N GLU A 9 4.31 -12.67 6.02
CA GLU A 9 3.65 -11.47 5.50
C GLU A 9 2.20 -11.74 5.08
N ILE A 10 1.30 -10.81 5.41
CA ILE A 10 -0.11 -10.82 4.99
C ILE A 10 -0.28 -9.79 3.89
N ILE A 11 -0.80 -10.21 2.73
CA ILE A 11 -1.06 -9.31 1.60
C ILE A 11 -2.54 -8.96 1.54
N ILE A 12 -2.83 -7.66 1.52
CA ILE A 12 -4.19 -7.12 1.37
C ILE A 12 -4.47 -6.86 -0.11
N GLY A 13 -5.43 -7.58 -0.67
CA GLY A 13 -5.78 -7.52 -2.09
C GLY A 13 -6.83 -6.48 -2.49
N GLY A 14 -7.30 -5.64 -1.57
CA GLY A 14 -8.35 -4.63 -1.82
C GLY A 14 -9.79 -5.16 -1.68
N GLY A 15 -10.83 -4.46 -2.17
CA GLY A 15 -10.84 -3.19 -2.92
C GLY A 15 -10.71 -1.92 -2.06
N GLN A 16 -11.21 -0.77 -2.54
CA GLN A 16 -11.03 0.56 -1.90
C GLN A 16 -11.27 0.54 -0.37
N GLU A 17 -12.46 0.11 0.08
CA GLU A 17 -12.81 0.11 1.51
C GLU A 17 -11.88 -0.79 2.34
N ILE A 18 -11.42 -1.90 1.76
CA ILE A 18 -10.46 -2.80 2.42
C ILE A 18 -9.09 -2.13 2.51
N TYR A 19 -8.66 -1.42 1.47
CA TYR A 19 -7.43 -0.64 1.55
C TYR A 19 -7.52 0.46 2.61
N GLU A 20 -8.64 1.20 2.69
CA GLU A 20 -8.86 2.22 3.71
C GLU A 20 -8.77 1.67 5.14
N LEU A 21 -9.36 0.49 5.38
CA LEU A 21 -9.33 -0.17 6.69
C LEU A 21 -7.93 -0.65 7.09
N PHE A 22 -7.13 -1.12 6.14
CA PHE A 22 -5.85 -1.76 6.42
C PHE A 22 -4.62 -0.88 6.16
N LEU A 23 -4.75 0.23 5.43
CA LEU A 23 -3.64 1.17 5.20
C LEU A 23 -3.00 1.68 6.51
N PRO A 24 -3.77 2.00 7.59
CA PRO A 24 -3.18 2.37 8.88
C PRO A 24 -2.36 1.25 9.53
N LEU A 25 -2.58 -0.01 9.13
CA LEU A 25 -1.88 -1.18 9.65
C LEU A 25 -0.75 -1.68 8.73
N ALA A 26 -0.67 -1.17 7.51
CA ALA A 26 0.29 -1.62 6.51
C ALA A 26 1.69 -1.10 6.84
N GLU A 27 2.68 -2.00 6.75
CA GLU A 27 4.11 -1.64 6.84
C GLU A 27 4.68 -1.26 5.47
N ARG A 28 4.17 -1.90 4.41
CA ARG A 28 4.62 -1.75 3.02
C ARG A 28 3.46 -1.63 2.06
N ILE A 29 3.62 -0.83 1.00
CA ILE A 29 2.69 -0.74 -0.12
C ILE A 29 3.42 -1.09 -1.42
N HIS A 30 2.92 -2.10 -2.13
CA HIS A 30 3.32 -2.39 -3.50
C HIS A 30 2.32 -1.73 -4.46
N LEU A 31 2.71 -0.63 -5.09
CA LEU A 31 1.84 0.15 -5.96
C LEU A 31 2.33 0.08 -7.41
N THR A 32 1.43 -0.31 -8.32
CA THR A 32 1.66 -0.21 -9.77
C THR A 32 0.86 0.95 -10.32
N VAL A 33 1.55 1.98 -10.81
CA VAL A 33 0.95 3.18 -11.41
C VAL A 33 0.97 3.03 -12.93
N LEU A 34 -0.19 2.88 -13.55
CA LEU A 34 -0.32 2.78 -15.01
C LEU A 34 -0.24 4.19 -15.63
N ASP A 35 0.51 4.35 -16.72
CA ASP A 35 0.61 5.62 -17.47
C ASP A 35 -0.59 5.83 -18.41
N THR A 36 -1.77 5.41 -17.97
CA THR A 36 -3.02 5.48 -18.71
C THR A 36 -4.15 5.78 -17.75
N VAL A 37 -5.07 6.63 -18.18
CA VAL A 37 -6.28 6.94 -17.41
C VAL A 37 -7.39 5.98 -17.81
N PHE A 38 -8.03 5.38 -16.81
CA PHE A 38 -9.21 4.54 -16.97
C PHE A 38 -10.41 5.19 -16.29
N GLY A 39 -11.61 4.92 -16.80
CA GLY A 39 -12.84 5.26 -16.08
C GLY A 39 -13.02 4.34 -14.87
N GLY A 40 -13.57 4.88 -13.78
CA GLY A 40 -13.85 4.13 -12.56
C GLY A 40 -14.60 4.99 -11.54
N ASP A 41 -15.27 4.34 -10.59
CA ASP A 41 -16.04 4.94 -9.51
C ASP A 41 -15.46 4.62 -8.11
N ARG A 42 -14.28 3.97 -8.10
CA ARG A 42 -13.52 3.57 -6.93
C ARG A 42 -12.04 3.86 -7.17
N PHE A 43 -11.35 4.30 -6.13
CA PHE A 43 -9.97 4.76 -6.19
C PHE A 43 -9.15 4.11 -5.09
N PHE A 44 -7.85 3.96 -5.32
CA PHE A 44 -6.92 3.62 -4.25
C PHE A 44 -6.86 4.80 -3.26
N PRO A 45 -6.80 4.57 -1.94
CA PRO A 45 -6.73 5.65 -0.96
C PRO A 45 -5.47 6.50 -1.14
N PHE A 46 -5.51 7.74 -0.66
CA PHE A 46 -4.34 8.60 -0.61
C PHE A 46 -3.27 7.96 0.29
N VAL A 47 -2.01 7.96 -0.17
CA VAL A 47 -0.87 7.48 0.61
C VAL A 47 -0.30 8.67 1.39
N PRO A 48 -0.36 8.70 2.73
CA PRO A 48 0.15 9.81 3.52
C PRO A 48 1.68 9.93 3.38
N GLU A 49 2.14 11.04 2.81
CA GLU A 49 3.58 11.30 2.53
C GLU A 49 4.41 11.49 3.81
N ASP A 50 3.76 11.81 4.93
CA ASP A 50 4.36 11.91 6.26
C ASP A 50 4.52 10.54 6.95
N GLU A 51 3.76 9.53 6.52
CA GLU A 51 3.83 8.17 7.05
C GLU A 51 4.62 7.21 6.16
N PHE A 52 4.72 7.47 4.85
CA PHE A 52 5.32 6.55 3.88
C PHE A 52 6.35 7.23 2.98
N SER A 53 7.43 6.51 2.69
CA SER A 53 8.48 6.92 1.76
C SER A 53 8.72 5.86 0.69
N ILE A 54 9.00 6.28 -0.55
CA ILE A 54 9.36 5.38 -1.64
C ILE A 54 10.77 4.83 -1.39
N CYS A 55 10.92 3.52 -1.28
CA CYS A 55 12.21 2.85 -1.12
C CYS A 55 12.71 2.18 -2.41
N ALA A 56 11.81 1.89 -3.35
CA ALA A 56 12.15 1.36 -4.66
C ALA A 56 11.18 1.87 -5.72
N GLU A 57 11.70 2.16 -6.91
CA GLU A 57 10.93 2.54 -8.08
C GLU A 57 11.53 1.88 -9.33
N GLU A 58 10.67 1.31 -10.17
CA GLU A 58 11.06 0.67 -11.42
C GLU A 58 10.07 1.03 -12.52
N ARG A 59 10.60 1.55 -13.62
CA ARG A 59 9.85 1.85 -14.83
C ARG A 59 9.80 0.62 -15.75
N VAL A 60 8.61 0.25 -16.22
CA VAL A 60 8.42 -0.83 -17.19
C VAL A 60 7.73 -0.31 -18.45
N GLU A 61 8.38 -0.50 -19.59
CA GLU A 61 7.84 -0.18 -20.91
C GLU A 61 6.99 -1.32 -21.46
N GLY A 62 6.02 -1.00 -22.32
CA GLY A 62 5.12 -1.97 -22.93
C GLY A 62 3.94 -1.33 -23.64
N ALA A 63 2.92 -2.13 -23.97
CA ALA A 63 1.70 -1.62 -24.60
C ALA A 63 0.93 -0.62 -23.71
N ILE A 64 0.94 -0.86 -22.39
CA ILE A 64 0.54 0.10 -21.36
C ILE A 64 1.75 0.23 -20.44
N PRO A 65 2.56 1.28 -20.59
CA PRO A 65 3.68 1.50 -19.70
C PRO A 65 3.21 1.77 -18.27
N TYR A 66 4.01 1.38 -17.28
CA TYR A 66 3.70 1.61 -15.88
C TYR A 66 4.97 1.81 -15.02
N THR A 67 4.77 2.27 -13.80
CA THR A 67 5.83 2.42 -12.79
C THR A 67 5.45 1.60 -11.56
N ARG A 68 6.33 0.69 -11.14
CA ARG A 68 6.22 -0.03 -9.86
C ARG A 68 6.91 0.80 -8.79
N ARG A 69 6.19 1.07 -7.70
CA ARG A 69 6.69 1.73 -6.50
C ARG A 69 6.54 0.81 -5.30
N ILE A 70 7.54 0.79 -4.45
CA ILE A 70 7.46 0.20 -3.11
C ILE A 70 7.57 1.35 -2.12
N TYR A 71 6.53 1.51 -1.31
CA TYR A 71 6.52 2.42 -0.17
C TYR A 71 6.80 1.62 1.09
N GLU A 72 7.65 2.16 1.96
CA GLU A 72 7.91 1.68 3.31
C GLU A 72 7.45 2.75 4.29
N ARG A 73 6.81 2.32 5.38
CA ARG A 73 6.37 3.21 6.45
C ARG A 73 7.58 3.84 7.16
N SER A 74 7.66 5.17 7.18
CA SER A 74 8.81 5.94 7.64
C SER A 74 8.91 6.08 9.17
N SER A 75 7.82 5.90 9.91
CA SER A 75 7.81 5.95 11.37
C SER A 75 6.84 4.93 11.96
N GLY A 76 7.29 4.26 13.02
CA GLY A 76 6.63 3.10 13.62
C GLY A 76 5.21 3.41 14.06
N PHE A 77 4.35 2.40 13.93
CA PHE A 77 2.97 2.33 14.44
C PHE A 77 2.74 3.23 15.67
N PRO A 78 1.67 4.06 15.72
CA PRO A 78 1.16 4.49 17.01
C PRO A 78 0.77 3.23 17.77
N ASN A 79 1.55 2.92 18.82
CA ASN A 79 1.36 1.72 19.62
C ASN A 79 -0.05 1.78 20.22
N SER A 80 -0.85 0.73 20.07
CA SER A 80 -2.22 0.68 20.63
C SER A 80 -2.27 0.72 22.17
N ARG A 81 -1.12 0.85 22.83
CA ARG A 81 -0.99 1.11 24.27
C ARG A 81 -1.26 2.56 24.67
N ASP A 82 -1.39 3.49 23.71
CA ASP A 82 -1.61 4.91 24.01
C ASP A 82 -3.10 5.31 24.11
N LYS A 83 -4.03 4.35 24.08
CA LYS A 83 -5.42 4.58 24.46
C LYS A 83 -5.66 4.06 25.87
N VAL A 84 -5.52 5.01 26.82
CA VAL A 84 -5.94 4.98 28.23
C VAL A 84 -7.30 4.30 28.41
#